data_AF-R7SFS3-F1
#
_entry.id   AF-R7SFS3-F1
#
_cell.length_a   1.000
_cell.length_b   1.000
_cell.length_c   1.000
_cell.angle_alpha   90.00
_cell.angle_beta   90.00
_cell.angle_gamma   90.00
#
_symmetry.space_group_name_H-M   'P 1'
#
loop_
_entity.id
_entity.type
_entity.pdbx_description
1 polymer ?
#
loop_
_entity_poly.entity_id
_entity_poly.type
_entity_poly.pdbx_seq_one_letter_code
_entity_poly.pdbx_strand_id
1 'polypeptide(L)'
;ISLTLKELLSIAPDVRKQVKELSSARRVPNAATHLVSTEPSEPTTSEDAIVAQVSQHAWSPESVAEQAMPLRTVKAIFEDTEEIHCILDQGATLCIIREDVWKRLGIHLRSDLAIMLETADSGQAPTLGAVENVKINIAGVDIALQAQVVRQAPFEALLGRPFFAITECETKDFINGDQSITLSDPS
;
A
#
# COMPACT_ATOMS: atom_id res chain seq x y z
N ILE A 1 7.20 1.31 40.13
CA ILE A 1 7.38 1.94 38.80
C ILE A 1 7.02 0.86 37.78
N SER A 2 5.95 1.03 37.02
CA SER A 2 5.56 0.10 35.95
C SER A 2 5.98 0.72 34.62
N LEU A 3 6.92 0.08 33.94
CA LEU A 3 7.32 0.45 32.58
C LEU A 3 6.45 -0.31 31.59
N THR A 4 5.94 0.39 30.58
CA THR A 4 5.23 -0.26 29.47
C THR A 4 6.21 -1.02 28.57
N LEU A 5 5.72 -2.01 27.83
CA LEU A 5 6.55 -2.80 26.90
C LEU A 5 7.23 -1.91 25.85
N LYS A 6 6.53 -0.86 25.38
CA LYS A 6 7.07 0.11 24.43
C LYS A 6 8.23 0.92 25.02
N GLU A 7 8.10 1.37 26.27
CA GLU A 7 9.18 2.08 26.98
C GLU A 7 10.38 1.16 27.21
N LEU A 8 10.16 -0.07 27.65
CA LEU A 8 11.22 -1.06 27.86
C LEU A 8 12.00 -1.36 26.57
N LEU A 9 11.31 -1.54 25.44
CA LEU A 9 11.93 -1.80 24.14
C LEU A 9 12.66 -0.57 23.57
N SER A 10 12.26 0.63 23.96
CA SER A 10 12.90 1.87 23.50
C SER A 10 14.25 2.10 24.16
N ILE A 11 14.39 1.78 25.45
CA ILE A 11 15.58 2.06 26.26
C ILE A 11 16.61 0.92 26.29
N ALA A 12 16.22 -0.30 25.89
CA ALA A 12 17.07 -1.49 25.96
C ALA A 12 17.29 -2.11 24.57
N PRO A 13 18.38 -1.73 23.86
CA PRO A 13 18.69 -2.25 22.52
C PRO A 13 18.82 -3.76 22.48
N ASP A 14 19.38 -4.36 23.55
CA ASP A 14 19.62 -5.80 23.64
C ASP A 14 18.33 -6.60 23.84
N VAL A 15 17.40 -6.09 24.67
CA VAL A 15 16.07 -6.70 24.85
C VAL A 15 15.26 -6.59 23.57
N ARG A 16 15.33 -5.44 22.88
CA ARG A 16 14.71 -5.26 21.57
C ARG A 16 15.28 -6.23 20.53
N LYS A 17 16.60 -6.43 20.53
CA LYS A 17 17.26 -7.41 19.65
C LYS A 17 16.82 -8.84 19.97
N GLN A 18 16.75 -9.21 21.25
CA GLN A 18 16.29 -10.54 21.66
C GLN A 18 14.81 -10.79 21.35
N VAL A 19 13.93 -9.82 21.59
CA VAL A 19 12.51 -9.93 21.23
C VAL A 19 12.36 -10.05 19.72
N LYS A 20 13.13 -9.28 18.94
CA LYS A 20 13.19 -9.42 17.48
C LYS A 20 13.70 -10.79 17.04
N GLU A 21 14.75 -11.30 17.67
CA GLU A 21 15.33 -12.62 17.35
C GLU A 21 14.38 -13.77 17.73
N LEU A 22 13.63 -13.65 18.82
CA LEU A 22 12.66 -14.64 19.29
C LEU A 22 11.33 -14.60 18.53
N SER A 23 10.91 -13.42 18.06
CA SER A 23 9.72 -13.28 17.21
C SER A 23 10.01 -13.56 15.74
N SER A 24 11.27 -13.43 15.30
CA SER A 24 11.68 -13.84 13.96
C SER A 24 11.84 -15.36 13.87
N ALA A 25 11.16 -15.98 12.91
CA ALA A 25 11.32 -17.41 12.63
C ALA A 25 12.76 -17.71 12.16
N ARG A 26 13.57 -18.35 13.01
CA ARG A 26 14.95 -18.74 12.68
C ARG A 26 14.96 -20.11 11.99
N ARG A 27 15.43 -20.17 10.74
CA ARG A 27 15.73 -21.43 10.04
C ARG A 27 17.06 -22.01 10.52
N VAL A 28 17.09 -23.31 10.75
CA VAL A 28 18.32 -24.08 10.99
C VAL A 28 18.93 -24.43 9.63
N PRO A 29 20.22 -24.13 9.36
CA PRO A 29 20.83 -24.51 8.09
C PRO A 29 21.06 -26.01 8.06
N ASN A 30 20.56 -26.69 7.02
CA ASN A 30 21.07 -28.01 6.66
C ASN A 30 22.24 -27.80 5.70
N ALA A 31 23.44 -28.18 6.13
CA ALA A 31 24.63 -28.09 5.30
C ALA A 31 24.66 -29.25 4.29
N ALA A 32 24.56 -28.92 3.00
CA ALA A 32 25.41 -29.52 1.96
C ALA A 32 25.26 -28.78 0.64
N THR A 33 26.42 -28.36 0.14
CA THR A 33 26.79 -27.84 -1.17
C THR A 33 26.14 -28.59 -2.35
N HIS A 34 25.52 -27.87 -3.30
CA HIS A 34 25.87 -27.99 -4.72
C HIS A 34 25.19 -26.91 -5.58
N LEU A 35 26.01 -26.28 -6.43
CA LEU A 35 25.61 -25.38 -7.51
C LEU A 35 24.82 -26.17 -8.57
N VAL A 36 23.79 -25.56 -9.18
CA VAL A 36 23.44 -25.62 -10.63
C VAL A 36 22.04 -25.04 -10.91
N SER A 37 22.03 -24.14 -11.91
CA SER A 37 21.02 -23.75 -12.90
C SER A 37 19.57 -23.40 -12.53
N THR A 38 19.18 -22.24 -13.07
CA THR A 38 17.84 -21.68 -13.25
C THR A 38 16.87 -22.59 -14.02
N GLU A 39 15.72 -22.85 -13.40
CA GLU A 39 14.40 -23.09 -14.00
C GLU A 39 13.39 -22.27 -13.16
N PRO A 40 12.35 -21.65 -13.75
CA PRO A 40 11.38 -20.87 -12.99
C PRO A 40 10.47 -21.83 -12.21
N SER A 41 10.77 -22.00 -10.93
CA SER A 41 9.89 -22.68 -9.97
C SER A 41 8.70 -21.78 -9.67
N GLU A 42 7.49 -22.34 -9.79
CA GLU A 42 6.23 -21.70 -9.38
C GLU A 42 6.38 -21.02 -7.99
N PRO A 43 5.84 -19.80 -7.81
CA PRO A 43 5.95 -19.10 -6.55
C PRO A 43 5.25 -19.93 -5.48
N THR A 44 6.04 -20.42 -4.53
CA THR A 44 5.51 -21.00 -3.30
C THR A 44 4.98 -19.82 -2.50
N THR A 45 3.65 -19.68 -2.49
CA THR A 45 2.91 -18.60 -1.82
C THR A 45 3.29 -18.52 -0.34
N SER A 46 4.23 -17.65 -0.01
CA SER A 46 4.31 -17.01 1.30
C SER A 46 3.66 -15.64 1.15
N GLU A 47 2.49 -15.46 1.77
CA GLU A 47 1.57 -14.33 1.55
C GLU A 47 2.12 -12.94 1.94
N ASP A 48 3.36 -12.84 2.46
CA ASP A 48 3.88 -11.62 3.12
C ASP A 48 5.29 -11.16 2.70
N ALA A 49 5.90 -11.68 1.63
CA ALA A 49 7.29 -11.33 1.29
C ALA A 49 7.41 -10.31 0.15
N ILE A 50 7.84 -9.07 0.45
CA ILE A 50 8.39 -8.15 -0.56
C ILE A 50 9.78 -8.68 -0.95
N VAL A 51 9.95 -9.05 -2.22
CA VAL A 51 11.25 -9.49 -2.76
C VAL A 51 12.01 -8.29 -3.29
N ALA A 52 13.15 -7.97 -2.66
CA ALA A 52 14.03 -6.91 -3.12
C ALA A 52 15.05 -7.45 -4.14
N GLN A 53 15.06 -6.89 -5.35
CA GLN A 53 16.13 -7.08 -6.33
C GLN A 53 17.05 -5.84 -6.29
N VAL A 54 18.37 -6.06 -6.16
CA VAL A 54 19.34 -4.96 -5.97
C VAL A 54 20.34 -4.93 -7.12
N SER A 55 20.42 -3.79 -7.80
CA SER A 55 21.50 -3.46 -8.74
C SER A 55 22.46 -2.48 -8.08
N GLN A 56 23.70 -2.92 -7.79
CA GLN A 56 24.67 -2.10 -7.06
C GLN A 56 25.35 -1.07 -7.97
N HIS A 57 25.32 0.19 -7.55
CA HIS A 57 26.21 1.25 -8.04
C HIS A 57 27.03 1.77 -6.85
N ALA A 58 28.27 2.19 -7.08
CA ALA A 58 29.11 2.76 -6.03
C ALA A 58 28.45 4.06 -5.50
N TRP A 59 28.30 4.16 -4.17
CA TRP A 59 27.78 5.38 -3.54
C TRP A 59 28.69 6.57 -3.85
N SER A 60 28.09 7.70 -4.24
CA SER A 60 28.80 8.95 -4.50
C SER A 60 28.16 10.11 -3.71
N PRO A 61 28.93 11.15 -3.33
CA PRO A 61 28.39 12.33 -2.65
C PRO A 61 27.35 13.11 -3.47
N GLU A 62 27.29 12.89 -4.78
CA GLU A 62 26.30 13.48 -5.69
C GLU A 62 24.99 12.68 -5.71
N SER A 63 24.99 11.44 -5.21
CA SER A 63 23.83 10.55 -5.11
C SER A 63 23.02 10.83 -3.83
N VAL A 64 22.56 12.07 -3.67
CA VAL A 64 21.73 12.49 -2.53
C VAL A 64 20.28 12.61 -2.98
N ALA A 65 19.37 11.99 -2.24
CA ALA A 65 17.93 12.12 -2.50
C ALA A 65 17.44 13.53 -2.15
N GLU A 66 16.45 14.01 -2.91
CA GLU A 66 15.76 15.27 -2.60
C GLU A 66 15.10 15.23 -1.22
N GLN A 67 15.04 16.39 -0.54
CA GLN A 67 14.44 16.49 0.79
C GLN A 67 12.94 16.18 0.78
N ALA A 68 12.25 16.50 -0.31
CA ALA A 68 10.84 16.18 -0.54
C ALA A 68 10.55 16.18 -2.03
N MET A 69 9.60 15.33 -2.45
CA MET A 69 9.03 15.34 -3.80
C MET A 69 7.51 15.54 -3.72
N PRO A 70 6.87 16.15 -4.73
CA PRO A 70 5.43 16.34 -4.75
C PRO A 70 4.68 15.00 -4.70
N LEU A 71 3.55 14.98 -4.00
CA LEU A 71 2.61 13.86 -4.02
C LEU A 71 2.08 13.66 -5.45
N ARG A 72 2.06 12.41 -5.91
CA ARG A 72 1.56 12.06 -7.23
C ARG A 72 0.16 11.45 -7.12
N THR A 73 -0.68 11.81 -8.08
CA THR A 73 -2.04 11.29 -8.21
C THR A 73 -2.27 10.77 -9.61
N VAL A 74 -3.08 9.73 -9.72
CA VAL A 74 -3.59 9.21 -10.98
C VAL A 74 -5.02 9.70 -11.17
N LYS A 75 -5.35 10.11 -12.40
CA LYS A 75 -6.72 10.45 -12.77
C LYS A 75 -7.49 9.17 -13.07
N ALA A 76 -8.66 9.05 -12.46
CA ALA A 76 -9.58 7.95 -12.68
C ALA A 76 -10.99 8.51 -12.90
N ILE A 77 -11.73 7.93 -13.85
CA ILE A 77 -13.14 8.25 -14.04
C ILE A 77 -13.95 7.25 -13.23
N PHE A 78 -14.70 7.72 -12.24
CA PHE A 78 -15.56 6.89 -11.42
C PHE A 78 -16.98 6.91 -11.97
N GLU A 79 -17.63 5.74 -12.00
CA GLU A 79 -19.02 5.56 -12.43
C GLU A 79 -19.33 6.28 -13.75
N ASP A 80 -18.37 6.24 -14.68
CA ASP A 80 -18.42 6.86 -16.00
C ASP A 80 -18.72 8.38 -16.02
N THR A 81 -18.61 9.07 -14.87
CA THR A 81 -19.12 10.44 -14.69
C THR A 81 -18.12 11.40 -14.08
N GLU A 82 -17.46 11.04 -12.98
CA GLU A 82 -16.62 11.96 -12.20
C GLU A 82 -15.13 11.65 -12.39
N GLU A 83 -14.35 12.63 -12.86
CA GLU A 83 -12.88 12.55 -12.82
C GLU A 83 -12.39 12.83 -11.39
N ILE A 84 -11.65 11.90 -10.81
CA ILE A 84 -11.13 11.96 -9.44
C ILE A 84 -9.61 11.80 -9.45
N HIS A 85 -8.92 12.60 -8.64
CA HIS A 85 -7.49 12.48 -8.40
C HIS A 85 -7.21 11.50 -7.26
N CYS A 86 -6.70 10.33 -7.61
CA CYS A 86 -6.42 9.22 -6.69
C CYS A 86 -4.97 9.22 -6.24
N ILE A 87 -4.72 9.10 -4.94
CA ILE A 87 -3.40 8.71 -4.42
C ILE A 87 -3.21 7.20 -4.60
N LEU A 88 -2.04 6.79 -5.03
CA LEU A 88 -1.61 5.40 -5.01
C LEU A 88 -0.80 5.12 -3.74
N ASP A 89 -1.29 4.22 -2.88
CA ASP A 89 -0.64 3.93 -1.60
C ASP A 89 -0.60 2.43 -1.31
N GLN A 90 0.53 1.79 -1.61
CA GLN A 90 0.78 0.37 -1.31
C GLN A 90 0.81 0.09 0.21
N GLY A 91 1.04 1.11 1.04
CA GLY A 91 1.02 1.01 2.50
C GLY A 91 -0.39 0.95 3.08
N ALA A 92 -1.40 1.36 2.32
CA ALA A 92 -2.79 1.32 2.76
C ALA A 92 -3.43 -0.04 2.45
N THR A 93 -4.04 -0.66 3.45
CA THR A 93 -4.73 -1.95 3.30
C THR A 93 -6.11 -1.83 2.65
N LEU A 94 -6.61 -0.61 2.44
CA LEU A 94 -7.96 -0.31 1.98
C LEU A 94 -7.95 0.76 0.88
N CYS A 95 -8.95 0.73 0.01
CA CYS A 95 -9.29 1.89 -0.82
C CYS A 95 -10.25 2.80 -0.03
N ILE A 96 -10.08 4.11 -0.18
CA ILE A 96 -10.82 5.13 0.57
C ILE A 96 -11.35 6.19 -0.39
N ILE A 97 -12.59 6.64 -0.18
CA ILE A 97 -13.22 7.76 -0.89
C ILE A 97 -13.66 8.80 0.14
N ARG A 98 -13.43 10.09 -0.13
CA ARG A 98 -13.90 11.17 0.75
C ARG A 98 -15.40 11.40 0.58
N GLU A 99 -16.08 11.77 1.67
CA GLU A 99 -17.54 11.92 1.73
C GLU A 99 -18.12 12.87 0.66
N ASP A 100 -17.46 14.00 0.38
CA ASP A 100 -17.90 14.94 -0.65
C ASP A 100 -17.84 14.34 -2.06
N VAL A 101 -16.80 13.54 -2.34
CA VAL A 101 -16.65 12.80 -3.61
C VAL A 101 -17.72 11.74 -3.75
N TRP A 102 -17.91 10.91 -2.70
CA TRP A 102 -18.97 9.91 -2.68
C TRP A 102 -20.36 10.53 -2.90
N LYS A 103 -20.64 11.68 -2.28
CA LYS A 103 -21.90 12.42 -2.48
C LYS A 103 -22.12 12.86 -3.93
N ARG A 104 -21.05 13.28 -4.64
CA ARG A 104 -21.15 13.62 -6.08
C ARG A 104 -21.41 12.39 -6.94
N LEU A 105 -20.78 11.27 -6.62
CA LEU A 105 -21.00 9.99 -7.31
C LEU A 105 -22.43 9.48 -7.16
N GLY A 106 -23.12 9.79 -6.04
CA GLY A 106 -24.52 9.43 -5.84
C GLY A 106 -24.76 7.92 -5.67
N ILE A 107 -23.72 7.14 -5.39
CA ILE A 107 -23.77 5.68 -5.25
C ILE A 107 -24.22 5.23 -3.85
N HIS A 108 -24.78 4.03 -3.76
CA HIS A 108 -25.31 3.48 -2.52
C HIS A 108 -24.20 3.20 -1.50
N LEU A 109 -24.37 3.72 -0.27
CA LEU A 109 -23.46 3.49 0.85
C LEU A 109 -24.06 2.47 1.82
N ARG A 110 -23.27 1.46 2.17
CA ARG A 110 -23.56 0.50 3.22
C ARG A 110 -22.95 0.93 4.54
N SER A 111 -23.76 1.60 5.36
CA SER A 111 -23.34 2.07 6.69
C SER A 111 -23.11 0.92 7.68
N ASP A 112 -23.68 -0.26 7.44
CA ASP A 112 -23.45 -1.46 8.24
C ASP A 112 -22.02 -2.03 8.08
N LEU A 113 -21.31 -1.63 7.02
CA LEU A 113 -19.91 -1.99 6.76
C LEU A 113 -18.91 -0.93 7.27
N ALA A 114 -19.36 -0.02 8.14
CA ALA A 114 -18.49 0.97 8.75
C ALA A 114 -17.45 0.30 9.66
N ILE A 115 -16.21 0.79 9.60
CA ILE A 115 -15.09 0.29 10.39
C ILE A 115 -14.37 1.43 11.11
N MET A 116 -13.62 1.10 12.16
CA MET A 116 -12.69 2.04 12.80
C MET A 116 -11.37 2.04 12.03
N LEU A 117 -11.01 3.17 11.43
CA LEU A 117 -9.70 3.35 10.80
C LEU A 117 -8.70 3.86 11.83
N GLU A 118 -7.53 3.22 11.86
CA GLU A 118 -6.34 3.80 12.47
C GLU A 118 -5.71 4.74 11.43
N THR A 119 -5.63 6.02 11.76
CA THR A 119 -5.09 7.04 10.88
C THR A 119 -3.58 7.16 11.08
N ALA A 120 -2.86 7.66 10.06
CA ALA A 120 -1.41 7.76 10.08
C ALA A 120 -0.86 8.64 11.23
N ASP A 121 -1.69 9.51 11.80
CA ASP A 121 -1.40 10.36 12.95
C ASP A 121 -1.68 9.68 14.31
N SER A 122 -1.82 8.35 14.34
CA SER A 122 -2.17 7.57 15.55
C SER A 122 -3.56 7.87 16.12
N GLY A 123 -4.42 8.54 15.34
CA GLY A 123 -5.83 8.73 15.64
C GLY A 123 -6.67 7.49 15.28
N GLN A 124 -7.92 7.49 15.76
CA GLN A 124 -8.92 6.54 15.29
C GLN A 124 -10.18 7.30 14.89
N ALA A 125 -10.69 7.01 13.71
CA ALA A 125 -11.92 7.61 13.21
C ALA A 125 -12.79 6.55 12.52
N PRO A 126 -14.11 6.53 12.78
CA PRO A 126 -15.00 5.65 12.05
C PRO A 126 -15.16 6.10 10.60
N THR A 127 -15.27 5.13 9.69
CA THR A 127 -15.78 5.38 8.34
C THR A 127 -17.30 5.61 8.40
N LEU A 128 -17.86 6.16 7.32
CA LEU A 128 -19.30 6.28 7.14
C LEU A 128 -19.96 4.97 6.73
N GLY A 129 -19.17 4.03 6.21
CA GLY A 129 -19.61 2.80 5.57
C GLY A 129 -18.72 2.46 4.38
N ALA A 130 -19.11 1.42 3.66
CA ALA A 130 -18.44 1.01 2.43
C ALA A 130 -19.34 1.23 1.21
N VAL A 131 -18.72 1.52 0.07
CA VAL A 131 -19.32 1.41 -1.25
C VAL A 131 -18.77 0.17 -1.93
N GLU A 132 -19.67 -0.58 -2.57
CA GLU A 132 -19.34 -1.88 -3.16
C GLU A 132 -19.37 -1.80 -4.70
N ASN A 133 -18.41 -2.46 -5.33
CA ASN A 133 -18.30 -2.60 -6.80
C ASN A 133 -18.30 -1.27 -7.55
N VAL A 134 -17.60 -0.27 -7.01
CA VAL A 134 -17.45 1.03 -7.66
C VAL A 134 -16.64 0.87 -8.94
N LYS A 135 -17.24 1.21 -10.08
CA LYS A 135 -16.55 1.18 -11.36
C LYS A 135 -15.60 2.37 -11.45
N ILE A 136 -14.33 2.08 -11.73
CA ILE A 136 -13.34 3.10 -12.07
C ILE A 136 -12.70 2.78 -13.42
N ASN A 137 -12.39 3.81 -14.20
CA ASN A 137 -11.59 3.71 -15.42
C ASN A 137 -10.30 4.49 -15.25
N ILE A 138 -9.16 3.82 -15.44
CA ILE A 138 -7.84 4.46 -15.49
C ILE A 138 -7.23 4.16 -16.85
N ALA A 139 -7.05 5.21 -17.66
CA ALA A 139 -6.43 5.12 -18.98
C ALA A 139 -7.04 4.04 -19.90
N GLY A 140 -8.35 3.80 -19.79
CA GLY A 140 -9.06 2.79 -20.60
C GLY A 140 -9.23 1.43 -19.92
N VAL A 141 -8.63 1.19 -18.75
CA VAL A 141 -8.81 -0.07 -17.98
C VAL A 141 -9.95 0.10 -16.98
N ASP A 142 -10.99 -0.72 -17.11
CA ASP A 142 -12.14 -0.75 -16.20
C ASP A 142 -11.88 -1.69 -15.01
N ILE A 143 -12.11 -1.20 -13.79
CA ILE A 143 -11.84 -1.92 -12.55
C ILE A 143 -13.02 -1.72 -11.58
N ALA A 144 -13.48 -2.80 -10.95
CA ALA A 144 -14.46 -2.72 -9.86
C ALA A 144 -13.74 -2.71 -8.50
N LEU A 145 -13.98 -1.68 -7.69
CA LEU A 145 -13.35 -1.50 -6.39
C LEU A 145 -14.36 -1.54 -5.24
N GLN A 146 -13.91 -2.07 -4.11
CA GLN A 146 -14.55 -1.87 -2.81
C GLN A 146 -13.82 -0.70 -2.12
N ALA A 147 -14.55 0.26 -1.56
CA ALA A 147 -13.92 1.40 -0.89
C ALA A 147 -14.68 1.82 0.38
N GLN A 148 -13.93 2.23 1.39
CA GLN A 148 -14.49 2.84 2.60
C GLN A 148 -14.70 4.34 2.39
N VAL A 149 -15.81 4.88 2.88
CA VAL A 149 -16.09 6.32 2.78
C VAL A 149 -15.71 7.00 4.09
N VAL A 150 -14.88 8.04 4.02
CA VAL A 150 -14.43 8.81 5.19
C VAL A 150 -14.93 10.24 5.15
N ARG A 151 -15.24 10.82 6.31
CA ARG A 151 -15.76 12.19 6.41
C ARG A 151 -14.78 13.24 5.87
N GLN A 152 -13.52 13.12 6.27
CA GLN A 152 -12.48 14.09 5.95
C GLN A 152 -11.19 13.36 5.60
N ALA A 153 -10.57 13.78 4.50
CA ALA A 153 -9.28 13.33 4.06
C ALA A 153 -8.59 14.45 3.25
N PRO A 154 -7.26 14.54 3.27
CA PRO A 154 -6.51 15.50 2.45
C PRO A 154 -6.47 15.13 0.96
N PHE A 155 -7.15 14.05 0.57
CA PHE A 155 -7.26 13.53 -0.78
C PHE A 155 -8.71 13.23 -1.15
N GLU A 156 -8.99 13.12 -2.44
CA GLU A 156 -10.32 12.77 -2.95
C GLU A 156 -10.57 11.26 -2.84
N ALA A 157 -9.60 10.47 -3.30
CA ALA A 157 -9.58 9.03 -3.15
C ALA A 157 -8.16 8.52 -2.91
N LEU A 158 -8.05 7.38 -2.23
CA LEU A 158 -6.83 6.64 -2.03
C LEU A 158 -7.05 5.21 -2.53
N LEU A 159 -6.15 4.73 -3.37
CA LEU A 159 -6.14 3.38 -3.93
C LEU A 159 -5.08 2.58 -3.19
N GLY A 160 -5.55 1.70 -2.31
CA GLY A 160 -4.72 0.85 -1.47
C GLY A 160 -4.41 -0.50 -2.12
N ARG A 161 -3.88 -1.43 -1.32
CA ARG A 161 -3.52 -2.80 -1.74
C ARG A 161 -4.58 -3.53 -2.59
N PRO A 162 -5.90 -3.43 -2.34
CA PRO A 162 -6.89 -4.09 -3.21
C PRO A 162 -6.79 -3.67 -4.67
N PHE A 163 -6.55 -2.38 -4.93
CA PHE A 163 -6.35 -1.87 -6.29
C PHE A 163 -5.08 -2.44 -6.92
N PHE A 164 -3.96 -2.45 -6.20
CA PHE A 164 -2.71 -2.99 -6.73
C PHE A 164 -2.78 -4.49 -7.00
N ALA A 165 -3.46 -5.24 -6.14
CA ALA A 165 -3.62 -6.67 -6.29
C ALA A 165 -4.50 -7.02 -7.50
N ILE A 166 -5.64 -6.35 -7.68
CA ILE A 166 -6.57 -6.67 -8.77
C ILE A 166 -6.03 -6.28 -10.15
N THR A 167 -5.17 -5.25 -10.21
CA THR A 167 -4.58 -4.76 -11.47
C THR A 167 -3.18 -5.27 -11.74
N GLU A 168 -2.64 -6.13 -10.87
CA GLU A 168 -1.21 -6.53 -10.88
C GLU A 168 -0.28 -5.31 -11.08
N CYS A 169 -0.62 -4.19 -10.43
CA CYS A 169 -0.03 -2.90 -10.78
C CYS A 169 1.47 -2.86 -10.51
N GLU A 170 2.22 -2.53 -11.56
CA GLU A 170 3.64 -2.25 -11.47
C GLU A 170 3.86 -0.73 -11.38
N THR A 171 4.64 -0.32 -10.39
CA THR A 171 5.05 1.09 -10.22
C THR A 171 6.54 1.23 -10.46
N LYS A 172 6.93 2.25 -11.23
CA LYS A 172 8.33 2.61 -11.43
C LYS A 172 8.54 4.08 -11.17
N ASP A 173 9.37 4.37 -10.17
CA ASP A 173 9.78 5.72 -9.81
C ASP A 173 11.09 6.10 -10.52
N PHE A 174 11.19 7.37 -10.91
CA PHE A 174 12.34 7.94 -11.60
C PHE A 174 13.04 8.97 -10.71
N ILE A 175 14.35 9.16 -10.92
CA ILE A 175 15.18 10.08 -10.11
C ILE A 175 14.68 11.53 -10.21
N ASN A 176 14.09 11.91 -11.34
CA ASN A 176 13.48 13.23 -11.53
C ASN A 176 12.14 13.41 -10.78
N GLY A 177 11.69 12.40 -10.04
CA GLY A 177 10.43 12.39 -9.30
C GLY A 177 9.21 12.06 -10.15
N ASP A 178 9.38 11.65 -11.40
CA ASP A 178 8.30 11.08 -12.19
C ASP A 178 7.99 9.66 -11.71
N GLN A 179 6.76 9.22 -11.97
CA GLN A 179 6.31 7.88 -11.68
C GLN A 179 5.51 7.37 -12.88
N SER A 180 5.78 6.14 -13.31
CA SER A 180 4.95 5.42 -14.27
C SER A 180 4.26 4.24 -13.59
N ILE A 181 3.03 3.98 -14.00
CA ILE A 181 2.29 2.79 -13.60
C ILE A 181 1.95 1.95 -14.83
N THR A 182 1.96 0.64 -14.65
CA THR A 182 1.45 -0.35 -15.62
C THR A 182 0.35 -1.12 -14.93
N LEU A 183 -0.83 -1.21 -15.56
CA LEU A 183 -1.99 -1.92 -15.05
C LEU A 183 -2.30 -3.09 -15.99
N SER A 184 -2.47 -4.29 -15.43
CA SER A 184 -3.12 -5.40 -16.12
C SER A 184 -4.64 -5.21 -16.05
N ASP A 185 -5.32 -5.40 -17.17
CA ASP A 185 -6.79 -5.41 -17.21
C ASP A 185 -7.29 -6.68 -16.50
N PRO A 186 -8.11 -6.56 -15.44
CA PRO A 186 -8.65 -7.72 -14.74
C PRO A 186 -9.76 -8.46 -15.49
N SER A 187 -10.24 -7.94 -16.63
CA SER A 187 -11.39 -8.44 -17.40
C SER A 187 -11.09 -9.58 -18.38
#